data_AF-A0A7R9UWE0-F1
#
_entry.id   AF-A0A7R9UWE0-F1
#
_cell.length_a   1.000
_cell.length_b   1.000
_cell.length_c   1.000
_cell.angle_alpha   90.00
_cell.angle_beta   90.00
_cell.angle_gamma   90.00
#
_symmetry.space_group_name_H-M   'P 1'
#
loop_
_entity.id
_entity.type
_entity.pdbx_description
1 polymer ?
#
loop_
_entity_poly.entity_id
_entity_poly.type
_entity_poly.pdbx_seq_one_letter_code
_entity_poly.pdbx_strand_id
1 'polypeptide(L)'
;GVGSGGGGHPHHAGGQPPPLAHALSSADLPVNRHSLGVPLNTLDVDAVGRLLGALGLSKYAPRFAQESVGGADLVGLTDSELEELGVLALHRRRLLVKAAEFAHDGVPAHLLAPPPEPPLRRVRWVEARSARWDDALATLQAQLRERGIRRGQIVAVDAHNNGPDAEAIFSAFYSHDLPDRGELELTVHKTASSELGWGSFYDQAAAHARALPSAADLV
;
A
#
# COMPACT_ATOMS: atom_id res chain seq x y z
N GLY A 1 57.48 -18.39 38.19
CA GLY A 1 56.88 -18.09 36.89
C GLY A 1 55.42 -17.84 37.11
N VAL A 2 54.97 -16.60 36.96
CA VAL A 2 53.58 -16.18 37.15
C VAL A 2 53.04 -15.83 35.77
N GLY A 3 51.89 -16.37 35.41
CA GLY A 3 51.24 -16.12 34.13
C GLY A 3 49.75 -16.37 34.23
N SER A 4 49.03 -15.40 34.81
CA SER A 4 47.57 -15.31 34.76
C SER A 4 47.19 -14.55 33.49
N GLY A 5 46.59 -15.25 32.52
CA GLY A 5 45.99 -14.65 31.32
C GLY A 5 44.53 -14.31 31.58
N GLY A 6 44.23 -13.02 31.64
CA GLY A 6 42.88 -12.49 31.85
C GLY A 6 42.00 -12.62 30.60
N GLY A 7 40.75 -13.04 30.83
CA GLY A 7 39.68 -12.97 29.86
C GLY A 7 39.11 -11.55 29.75
N GLY A 8 38.82 -11.14 28.52
CA GLY A 8 38.00 -9.98 28.21
C GLY A 8 36.89 -10.41 27.25
N HIS A 9 35.67 -10.56 27.77
CA HIS A 9 34.46 -10.61 26.94
C HIS A 9 34.01 -9.17 26.67
N PRO A 10 33.70 -8.79 25.41
CA PRO A 10 33.13 -7.48 25.14
C PRO A 10 31.67 -7.44 25.62
N HIS A 11 31.38 -6.48 26.51
CA HIS A 11 30.04 -6.11 26.91
C HIS A 11 29.28 -5.51 25.71
N HIS A 12 28.27 -6.21 25.22
CA HIS A 12 27.30 -5.64 24.29
C HIS A 12 26.38 -4.68 25.04
N ALA A 13 26.33 -3.42 24.59
CA ALA A 13 25.43 -2.40 25.09
C ALA A 13 23.98 -2.75 24.71
N GLY A 14 23.21 -3.21 25.69
CA GLY A 14 21.76 -3.39 25.59
C GLY A 14 21.06 -2.03 25.60
N GLY A 15 20.81 -1.49 24.41
CA GLY A 15 19.88 -0.37 24.24
C GLY A 15 18.44 -0.89 24.27
N GLN A 16 17.72 -0.63 25.36
CA GLN A 16 16.30 -0.91 25.48
C GLN A 16 15.52 -0.08 24.45
N PRO A 17 14.59 -0.66 23.67
CA PRO A 17 13.79 0.12 22.73
C PRO A 17 12.86 1.08 23.48
N PRO A 18 12.63 2.31 22.98
CA PRO A 18 11.66 3.21 23.58
C PRO A 18 10.24 2.64 23.39
N PRO A 19 9.31 2.94 24.32
CA PRO A 19 7.92 2.54 24.17
C PRO A 19 7.32 3.18 22.92
N LEU A 20 6.54 2.40 22.17
CA LEU A 20 5.71 2.88 21.07
C LEU A 20 4.71 3.91 21.63
N ALA A 21 5.05 5.19 21.48
CA ALA A 21 4.13 6.27 21.77
C ALA A 21 2.99 6.23 20.75
N HIS A 22 1.82 5.79 21.20
CA HIS A 22 0.55 6.11 20.56
C HIS A 22 0.42 7.63 20.48
N ALA A 23 0.47 8.18 19.27
CA ALA A 23 0.07 9.54 18.99
C ALA A 23 -0.70 9.60 17.66
N LEU A 24 -1.89 8.99 17.65
CA LEU A 24 -2.98 9.53 16.85
C LEU A 24 -3.55 10.71 17.63
N SER A 25 -2.98 11.90 17.41
CA SER A 25 -3.62 13.15 17.81
C SER A 25 -4.32 13.72 16.59
N SER A 26 -5.62 13.42 16.48
CA SER A 26 -6.56 14.19 15.68
C SER A 26 -6.66 15.59 16.30
N ALA A 27 -5.77 16.48 15.89
CA ALA A 27 -5.95 17.91 16.09
C ALA A 27 -6.78 18.45 14.92
N ASP A 28 -7.99 18.88 15.24
CA ASP A 28 -8.88 19.67 14.40
C ASP A 28 -8.10 20.80 13.69
N LEU A 29 -7.86 20.61 12.39
CA LEU A 29 -7.47 21.71 11.52
C LEU A 29 -8.75 22.40 11.03
N PRO A 30 -8.81 23.75 11.07
CA PRO A 30 -9.95 24.48 10.54
C PRO A 30 -10.11 24.17 9.06
N VAL A 31 -11.26 23.58 8.71
CA VAL A 31 -11.65 23.32 7.32
C VAL A 31 -11.76 24.66 6.60
N ASN A 32 -10.68 25.03 5.91
CA ASN A 32 -10.68 26.14 4.99
C ASN A 32 -11.57 25.73 3.81
N ARG A 33 -12.83 26.18 3.81
CA ARG A 33 -13.92 25.79 2.89
C ARG A 33 -13.71 26.22 1.41
N HIS A 34 -12.48 26.52 1.02
CA HIS A 34 -12.09 26.80 -0.36
C HIS A 34 -10.90 25.94 -0.80
N SER A 35 -10.88 24.65 -0.42
CA SER A 35 -10.16 23.67 -1.23
C SER A 35 -10.86 23.59 -2.57
N LEU A 36 -10.42 24.44 -3.51
CA LEU A 36 -10.69 24.30 -4.94
C LEU A 36 -10.47 22.82 -5.29
N GLY A 37 -11.46 22.18 -5.91
CA GLY A 37 -11.36 20.75 -6.24
C GLY A 37 -10.14 20.46 -7.12
N VAL A 38 -9.81 19.18 -7.29
CA VAL A 38 -8.76 18.77 -8.24
C VAL A 38 -9.19 19.22 -9.64
N PRO A 39 -8.38 19.99 -10.38
CA PRO A 39 -8.76 20.44 -11.71
C PRO A 39 -9.13 19.27 -12.62
N LEU A 40 -10.28 19.36 -13.31
CA LEU A 40 -10.76 18.26 -14.16
C LEU A 40 -9.73 17.89 -15.22
N ASN A 41 -9.05 18.87 -15.82
CA ASN A 41 -8.06 18.66 -16.89
C ASN A 41 -6.77 17.97 -16.43
N THR A 42 -6.53 17.82 -15.12
CA THR A 42 -5.33 17.14 -14.60
C THR A 42 -5.57 15.68 -14.23
N LEU A 43 -6.80 15.18 -14.40
CA LEU A 43 -7.09 13.78 -14.09
C LEU A 43 -6.45 12.83 -15.11
N ASP A 44 -5.76 11.81 -14.62
CA ASP A 44 -5.34 10.67 -15.44
C ASP A 44 -6.52 9.72 -15.72
N VAL A 45 -6.26 8.71 -16.55
CA VAL A 45 -7.25 7.70 -16.98
C VAL A 45 -7.86 6.97 -15.78
N ASP A 46 -7.06 6.62 -14.77
CA ASP A 46 -7.53 5.92 -13.58
C ASP A 46 -8.44 6.80 -12.71
N ALA A 47 -8.09 8.08 -12.57
CA ALA A 47 -8.88 9.08 -11.86
C ALA A 47 -10.22 9.34 -12.58
N VAL A 48 -10.23 9.35 -13.90
CA VAL A 48 -11.47 9.38 -14.70
C VAL A 48 -12.33 8.14 -14.43
N GLY A 49 -11.71 6.94 -14.37
CA GLY A 49 -12.42 5.71 -14.01
C GLY A 49 -13.09 5.80 -12.62
N ARG A 50 -12.39 6.35 -11.62
CA ARG A 50 -12.95 6.59 -10.27
C ARG A 50 -14.08 7.62 -10.28
N LEU A 51 -13.90 8.72 -11.01
CA LEU A 51 -14.92 9.75 -11.19
C LEU A 51 -16.21 9.16 -11.80
N LEU A 52 -16.08 8.37 -12.87
CA LEU A 52 -17.21 7.65 -13.46
C LEU A 52 -17.87 6.72 -12.45
N GLY A 53 -17.10 6.00 -11.64
CA GLY A 53 -17.62 5.18 -10.55
C GLY A 53 -18.46 5.98 -9.56
N ALA A 54 -17.96 7.11 -9.07
CA ALA A 54 -18.65 7.97 -8.12
C ALA A 54 -19.94 8.59 -8.70
N LEU A 55 -20.00 8.80 -10.02
CA LEU A 55 -21.19 9.25 -10.72
C LEU A 55 -22.20 8.13 -11.02
N GLY A 56 -21.92 6.87 -10.63
CA GLY A 56 -22.76 5.72 -10.96
C GLY A 56 -22.65 5.30 -12.44
N LEU A 57 -21.55 5.65 -13.09
CA LEU A 57 -21.24 5.42 -14.50
C LEU A 57 -20.07 4.41 -14.68
N SER A 58 -19.75 3.64 -13.64
CA SER A 58 -18.60 2.70 -13.62
C SER A 58 -18.56 1.72 -14.79
N LYS A 59 -19.71 1.33 -15.36
CA LYS A 59 -19.78 0.42 -16.51
C LYS A 59 -19.09 0.96 -17.77
N TYR A 60 -18.88 2.28 -17.86
CA TYR A 60 -18.19 2.91 -18.99
C TYR A 60 -16.69 3.08 -18.75
N ALA A 61 -16.21 2.92 -17.50
CA ALA A 61 -14.80 3.10 -17.17
C ALA A 61 -13.85 2.23 -18.01
N PRO A 62 -14.13 0.94 -18.30
CA PRO A 62 -13.26 0.13 -19.17
C PRO A 62 -13.13 0.70 -20.58
N ARG A 63 -14.22 1.26 -21.13
CA ARG A 63 -14.22 1.84 -22.48
C ARG A 63 -13.46 3.17 -22.51
N PHE A 64 -13.61 4.01 -21.49
CA PHE A 64 -12.84 5.25 -21.35
C PHE A 64 -11.35 4.96 -21.19
N ALA A 65 -11.00 3.93 -20.41
CA ALA A 65 -9.62 3.50 -20.26
C ALA A 65 -9.02 2.95 -21.56
N GLN A 66 -9.78 2.13 -22.29
CA GLN A 66 -9.36 1.61 -23.60
C GLN A 66 -9.04 2.72 -24.60
N GLU A 67 -9.84 3.78 -24.61
CA GLU A 67 -9.66 4.94 -25.50
C GLU A 67 -8.77 6.03 -24.88
N SER A 68 -8.09 5.74 -23.75
CA SER A 68 -7.19 6.65 -23.05
C SER A 68 -7.79 8.02 -22.70
N VAL A 69 -9.09 8.05 -22.41
CA VAL A 69 -9.82 9.29 -22.08
C VAL A 69 -9.41 9.79 -20.70
N GLY A 70 -8.64 10.87 -20.70
CA GLY A 70 -8.21 11.58 -19.49
C GLY A 70 -9.10 12.78 -19.17
N GLY A 71 -8.71 13.49 -18.12
CA GLY A 71 -9.40 14.67 -17.64
C GLY A 71 -9.45 15.82 -18.66
N ALA A 72 -8.38 15.98 -19.45
CA ALA A 72 -8.32 17.00 -20.50
C ALA A 72 -9.36 16.74 -21.60
N ASP A 73 -9.57 15.48 -21.97
CA ASP A 73 -10.58 15.08 -22.97
C ASP A 73 -11.99 15.33 -22.45
N LEU A 74 -12.25 15.06 -21.16
CA LEU A 74 -13.55 15.30 -20.53
C LEU A 74 -14.02 16.77 -20.61
N VAL A 75 -13.09 17.73 -20.66
CA VAL A 75 -13.43 19.17 -20.79
C VAL A 75 -14.00 19.48 -22.18
N GLY A 76 -13.56 18.76 -23.21
CA GLY A 76 -13.93 18.99 -24.61
C GLY A 76 -14.97 18.03 -25.19
N LEU A 77 -15.30 16.94 -24.47
CA LEU A 77 -16.19 15.90 -24.98
C LEU A 77 -17.57 16.43 -25.39
N THR A 78 -18.01 15.97 -26.55
CA THR A 78 -19.32 16.25 -27.13
C THR A 78 -20.30 15.09 -26.92
N ASP A 79 -21.59 15.33 -27.14
CA ASP A 79 -22.61 14.25 -27.09
C ASP A 79 -22.34 13.16 -28.13
N SER A 80 -21.84 13.53 -29.32
CA SER A 80 -21.52 12.60 -30.41
C SER A 80 -20.35 11.69 -30.05
N GLU A 81 -19.26 12.24 -29.51
CA GLU A 81 -18.10 11.45 -29.09
C GLU A 81 -18.47 10.48 -27.96
N LEU A 82 -19.31 10.92 -27.02
CA LEU A 82 -19.83 10.04 -25.97
C LEU A 82 -20.74 8.94 -26.54
N GLU A 83 -21.49 9.21 -27.60
CA GLU A 83 -22.27 8.19 -28.31
C GLU A 83 -21.38 7.16 -29.00
N GLU A 84 -20.29 7.59 -29.63
CA GLU A 84 -19.27 6.73 -30.24
C GLU A 84 -18.55 5.86 -29.18
N LEU A 85 -18.41 6.37 -27.95
CA LEU A 85 -17.97 5.59 -26.80
C LEU A 85 -19.03 4.63 -26.24
N GLY A 86 -20.23 4.57 -26.85
CA GLY A 86 -21.32 3.67 -26.43
C GLY A 86 -22.06 4.14 -25.17
N VAL A 87 -21.94 5.41 -24.79
CA VAL A 87 -22.62 5.96 -23.62
C VAL A 87 -24.09 6.26 -23.97
N LEU A 88 -25.00 5.79 -23.11
CA LEU A 88 -26.44 5.96 -23.32
C LEU A 88 -26.84 7.44 -23.17
N ALA A 89 -27.78 7.93 -23.97
CA ALA A 89 -28.18 9.35 -24.04
C ALA A 89 -28.40 10.01 -22.67
N LEU A 90 -29.10 9.36 -21.73
CA LEU A 90 -29.33 9.91 -20.39
C LEU A 90 -28.04 10.05 -19.57
N HIS A 91 -27.11 9.09 -19.73
CA HIS A 91 -25.81 9.12 -19.07
C HIS A 91 -24.88 10.16 -19.70
N ARG A 92 -24.94 10.35 -21.02
CA ARG A 92 -24.18 11.41 -21.73
C ARG A 92 -24.55 12.78 -21.20
N ARG A 93 -25.86 13.09 -21.16
CA ARG A 93 -26.36 14.34 -20.59
C ARG A 93 -25.87 14.55 -19.16
N ARG A 94 -25.94 13.53 -18.31
CA ARG A 94 -25.47 13.61 -16.92
C ARG A 94 -23.96 13.88 -16.86
N LEU A 95 -23.16 13.19 -17.68
CA LEU A 95 -21.71 13.34 -17.71
C LEU A 95 -21.30 14.72 -18.20
N LEU A 96 -21.89 15.22 -19.29
CA LEU A 96 -21.60 16.56 -19.84
C LEU A 96 -21.92 17.67 -18.82
N VAL A 97 -23.06 17.59 -18.15
CA VAL A 97 -23.44 18.56 -17.10
C VAL A 97 -22.42 18.54 -15.95
N LYS A 98 -22.01 17.35 -15.50
CA LYS A 98 -21.04 17.23 -14.41
C LYS A 98 -19.62 17.62 -14.81
N ALA A 99 -19.22 17.34 -16.05
CA ALA A 99 -17.93 17.77 -16.59
C ALA A 99 -17.85 19.31 -16.63
N ALA A 100 -18.92 19.99 -17.06
CA ALA A 100 -18.97 21.45 -17.06
C ALA A 100 -18.89 22.05 -15.64
N GLU A 101 -19.60 21.46 -14.67
CA GLU A 101 -19.52 21.83 -13.25
C GLU A 101 -18.09 21.66 -12.72
N PHE A 102 -17.48 20.49 -12.94
CA PHE A 102 -16.13 20.20 -12.45
C PHE A 102 -15.02 20.96 -13.20
N ALA A 103 -15.25 21.38 -14.44
CA ALA A 103 -14.34 22.26 -15.16
C ALA A 103 -14.29 23.66 -14.52
N HIS A 104 -15.39 24.11 -13.90
CA HIS A 104 -15.48 25.38 -13.20
C HIS A 104 -14.99 25.29 -11.75
N ASP A 105 -15.52 24.33 -10.98
CA ASP A 105 -15.34 24.24 -9.53
C ASP A 105 -14.18 23.33 -9.09
N GLY A 106 -13.65 22.54 -10.02
CA GLY A 106 -12.78 21.41 -9.73
C GLY A 106 -13.57 20.17 -9.27
N VAL A 107 -12.94 19.01 -9.37
CA VAL A 107 -13.49 17.73 -8.92
C VAL A 107 -13.28 17.59 -7.41
N PRO A 108 -14.34 17.39 -6.61
CA PRO A 108 -14.19 17.12 -5.19
C PRO A 108 -13.29 15.90 -4.95
N ALA A 109 -12.25 16.05 -4.11
CA ALA A 109 -11.23 15.00 -3.90
C ALA A 109 -11.83 13.65 -3.47
N HIS A 110 -12.95 13.64 -2.74
CA HIS A 110 -13.61 12.40 -2.31
C HIS A 110 -14.22 11.58 -3.46
N LEU A 111 -14.51 12.19 -4.63
CA LEU A 111 -14.95 11.46 -5.82
C LEU A 111 -13.79 10.75 -6.53
N LEU A 112 -12.55 11.17 -6.24
CA LEU A 112 -11.32 10.60 -6.78
C LEU A 112 -10.65 9.65 -5.80
N ALA A 113 -11.16 9.56 -4.57
CA ALA A 113 -10.67 8.62 -3.58
C ALA A 113 -10.80 7.19 -4.13
N PRO A 114 -9.82 6.31 -3.88
CA PRO A 114 -10.00 4.89 -4.15
C PRO A 114 -11.25 4.39 -3.41
N PRO A 115 -11.93 3.36 -3.94
CA PRO A 115 -13.04 2.75 -3.21
C PRO A 115 -12.56 2.35 -1.80
N PRO A 116 -13.42 2.48 -0.77
CA PRO A 116 -13.04 2.09 0.57
C PRO A 116 -12.56 0.63 0.52
N GLU A 117 -11.41 0.37 1.13
CA GLU A 117 -10.91 -1.00 1.22
C GLU A 117 -12.00 -1.88 1.86
N PRO A 118 -12.23 -3.09 1.33
CA PRO A 118 -13.19 -3.99 1.94
C PRO A 118 -12.79 -4.19 3.42
N PRO A 119 -13.76 -4.19 4.36
CA PRO A 119 -13.42 -4.36 5.76
C PRO A 119 -12.60 -5.64 5.93
N LEU A 120 -11.47 -5.54 6.63
CA LEU A 120 -10.62 -6.67 6.95
C LEU A 120 -11.40 -7.65 7.84
N ARG A 121 -12.10 -8.58 7.21
CA ARG A 121 -12.78 -9.67 7.87
C ARG A 121 -11.80 -10.83 8.02
N ARG A 122 -11.92 -11.58 9.11
CA ARG A 122 -11.22 -12.85 9.35
C ARG A 122 -9.70 -12.79 9.20
N VAL A 123 -9.05 -11.78 9.78
CA VAL A 123 -7.59 -11.76 9.88
C VAL A 123 -7.11 -12.98 10.69
N ARG A 124 -6.22 -13.76 10.10
CA ARG A 124 -5.54 -14.91 10.71
C ARG A 124 -4.05 -14.61 10.79
N TRP A 125 -3.32 -15.43 11.54
CA TRP A 125 -1.87 -15.32 11.61
C TRP A 125 -1.20 -16.69 11.60
N VAL A 126 0.05 -16.69 11.15
CA VAL A 126 1.00 -17.81 11.30
C VAL A 126 2.29 -17.27 11.87
N GLU A 127 3.01 -18.12 12.59
CA GLU A 127 4.30 -17.79 13.16
C GLU A 127 5.28 -18.94 12.94
N ALA A 128 6.52 -18.55 12.68
CA ALA A 128 7.66 -19.43 12.54
C ALA A 128 8.76 -18.99 13.50
N ARG A 129 9.37 -19.98 14.17
CA ARG A 129 10.46 -19.80 15.12
C ARG A 129 11.65 -20.64 14.73
N SER A 130 12.85 -20.12 14.92
CA SER A 130 14.09 -20.89 14.81
C SER A 130 15.24 -20.18 15.53
N ALA A 131 16.28 -20.93 15.88
CA ALA A 131 17.55 -20.36 16.35
C ALA A 131 18.22 -19.45 15.31
N ARG A 132 17.87 -19.56 14.02
CA ARG A 132 18.40 -18.74 12.93
C ARG A 132 17.28 -18.01 12.21
N TRP A 133 17.49 -16.72 11.94
CA TRP A 133 16.55 -15.88 11.18
C TRP A 133 16.18 -16.50 9.82
N ASP A 134 17.16 -17.07 9.11
CA ASP A 134 16.96 -17.64 7.78
C ASP A 134 16.02 -18.84 7.79
N ASP A 135 16.14 -19.69 8.81
CA ASP A 135 15.33 -20.89 8.96
C ASP A 135 13.90 -20.53 9.40
N ALA A 136 13.75 -19.55 10.30
CA ALA A 136 12.44 -19.03 10.70
C ALA A 136 11.70 -18.41 9.49
N LEU A 137 12.40 -17.63 8.67
CA LEU A 137 11.85 -17.07 7.45
C LEU A 137 11.46 -18.14 6.42
N ALA A 138 12.33 -19.13 6.17
CA ALA A 138 12.04 -20.22 5.23
C ALA A 138 10.80 -21.01 5.68
N THR A 139 10.67 -21.23 6.99
CA THR A 139 9.50 -21.87 7.60
C THR A 139 8.24 -21.04 7.43
N LEU A 140 8.29 -19.72 7.65
CA LEU A 140 7.16 -18.82 7.40
C LEU A 140 6.71 -18.88 5.93
N GLN A 141 7.66 -18.79 5.00
CA GLN A 141 7.38 -18.87 3.56
C GLN A 141 6.70 -20.20 3.20
N ALA A 142 7.18 -21.33 3.75
CA ALA A 142 6.57 -22.63 3.55
C ALA A 142 5.13 -22.69 4.11
N GLN A 143 4.91 -22.19 5.33
CA GLN A 143 3.58 -22.16 5.96
C GLN A 143 2.58 -21.33 5.15
N LEU A 144 3.00 -20.17 4.61
CA LEU A 144 2.16 -19.31 3.77
C LEU A 144 1.81 -19.99 2.43
N ARG A 145 2.77 -20.66 1.79
CA ARG A 145 2.52 -21.42 0.55
C ARG A 145 1.58 -22.60 0.78
N GLU A 146 1.80 -23.37 1.85
CA GLU A 146 0.96 -24.52 2.22
C GLU A 146 -0.49 -24.10 2.47
N ARG A 147 -0.71 -22.90 3.04
CA ARG A 147 -2.05 -22.33 3.28
C ARG A 147 -2.67 -21.69 2.04
N GLY A 148 -1.99 -21.74 0.90
CA GLY A 148 -2.46 -21.14 -0.35
C GLY A 148 -2.61 -19.62 -0.26
N ILE A 149 -1.79 -18.94 0.55
CA ILE A 149 -1.84 -17.48 0.65
C ILE A 149 -1.31 -16.88 -0.65
N ARG A 150 -2.06 -15.92 -1.18
CA ARG A 150 -1.78 -15.26 -2.47
C ARG A 150 -1.22 -13.86 -2.27
N ARG A 151 -0.61 -13.33 -3.33
CA ARG A 151 -0.22 -11.91 -3.37
C ARG A 151 -1.47 -11.04 -3.14
N GLY A 152 -1.35 -10.00 -2.33
CA GLY A 152 -2.47 -9.13 -1.95
C GLY A 152 -3.25 -9.59 -0.71
N GLN A 153 -2.97 -10.79 -0.16
CA GLN A 153 -3.67 -11.32 1.02
C GLN A 153 -2.89 -11.19 2.34
N ILE A 154 -1.62 -10.77 2.28
CA ILE A 154 -0.82 -10.43 3.46
C ILE A 154 -1.17 -9.02 3.91
N VAL A 155 -1.51 -8.88 5.20
CA VAL A 155 -1.83 -7.60 5.84
C VAL A 155 -0.58 -7.00 6.46
N ALA A 156 0.18 -7.81 7.21
CA ALA A 156 1.37 -7.37 7.92
C ALA A 156 2.33 -8.53 8.14
N VAL A 157 3.61 -8.22 8.24
CA VAL A 157 4.66 -9.14 8.67
C VAL A 157 5.43 -8.48 9.80
N ASP A 158 5.72 -9.25 10.84
CA ASP A 158 6.50 -8.83 11.99
C ASP A 158 7.67 -9.80 12.19
N ALA A 159 8.82 -9.26 12.56
CA ALA A 159 10.07 -10.01 12.72
C ALA A 159 10.79 -9.52 13.98
N HIS A 160 10.91 -10.38 14.99
CA HIS A 160 11.47 -10.03 16.29
C HIS A 160 12.11 -11.24 17.00
N ASN A 161 12.68 -11.02 18.18
CA ASN A 161 13.04 -12.07 19.13
C ASN A 161 12.70 -11.60 20.55
N ASN A 162 12.65 -12.53 21.51
CA ASN A 162 12.31 -12.24 22.91
C ASN A 162 13.56 -11.97 23.78
N GLY A 163 14.65 -11.54 23.17
CA GLY A 163 15.94 -11.29 23.83
C GLY A 163 17.11 -11.51 22.87
N PRO A 164 18.31 -10.98 23.17
CA PRO A 164 19.46 -11.01 22.25
C PRO A 164 19.84 -12.41 21.74
N ASP A 165 19.71 -13.42 22.60
CA ASP A 165 20.06 -14.81 22.31
C ASP A 165 18.81 -15.72 22.16
N ALA A 166 17.62 -15.13 22.13
CA ALA A 166 16.38 -15.87 21.94
C ALA A 166 16.18 -16.24 20.46
N GLU A 167 15.30 -17.21 20.21
CA GLU A 167 14.91 -17.61 18.86
C GLU A 167 14.41 -16.41 18.04
N ALA A 168 14.75 -16.42 16.76
CA ALA A 168 14.16 -15.55 15.77
C ALA A 168 12.71 -15.95 15.53
N ILE A 169 11.83 -14.96 15.47
CA ILE A 169 10.38 -15.11 15.32
C ILE A 169 9.95 -14.29 14.12
N PHE A 170 9.25 -14.93 13.18
CA PHE A 170 8.49 -14.25 12.14
C PHE A 170 7.01 -14.53 12.32
N SER A 171 6.19 -13.49 12.27
CA SER A 171 4.73 -13.59 12.24
C SER A 171 4.19 -12.95 10.97
N ALA A 172 3.20 -13.58 10.33
CA ALA A 172 2.49 -13.00 9.19
C ALA A 172 0.99 -13.00 9.46
N PHE A 173 0.36 -11.84 9.29
CA PHE A 173 -1.08 -11.64 9.37
C PHE A 173 -1.67 -11.60 7.97
N TYR A 174 -2.75 -12.34 7.73
CA TYR A 174 -3.33 -12.48 6.40
C TYR A 174 -4.85 -12.60 6.44
N SER A 175 -5.51 -12.33 5.31
CA SER A 175 -6.93 -12.59 5.11
C SER A 175 -7.19 -13.07 3.68
N HIS A 176 -7.92 -14.18 3.54
CA HIS A 176 -8.40 -14.67 2.24
C HIS A 176 -9.50 -13.78 1.64
N ASP A 177 -10.05 -12.84 2.42
CA ASP A 177 -11.08 -11.92 1.95
C ASP A 177 -10.46 -10.75 1.15
N LEU A 178 -9.14 -10.61 1.19
CA LEU A 178 -8.40 -9.65 0.39
C LEU A 178 -8.19 -10.16 -1.05
N PRO A 179 -8.00 -9.25 -2.03
CA PRO A 179 -7.84 -9.62 -3.44
C PRO A 179 -6.69 -10.61 -3.66
N ASP A 180 -6.98 -11.70 -4.38
CA ASP A 180 -5.95 -12.56 -4.99
C ASP A 180 -5.32 -11.82 -6.17
N ARG A 181 -4.04 -11.51 -6.06
CA ARG A 181 -3.23 -10.86 -7.10
C ARG A 181 -2.19 -11.81 -7.71
N GLY A 182 -2.41 -13.12 -7.61
CA GLY A 182 -1.51 -14.16 -8.13
C GLY A 182 -0.64 -14.83 -7.07
N GLU A 183 0.37 -15.57 -7.53
CA GLU A 183 1.27 -16.32 -6.67
C GLU A 183 2.02 -15.40 -5.69
N LEU A 184 2.16 -15.84 -4.45
CA LEU A 184 2.88 -15.10 -3.42
C LEU A 184 4.39 -15.25 -3.63
N GLU A 185 5.02 -14.15 -4.02
CA GLU A 185 6.48 -14.02 -4.09
C GLU A 185 6.96 -13.12 -2.94
N LEU A 186 7.79 -13.66 -2.05
CA LEU A 186 8.37 -12.93 -0.93
C LEU A 186 9.88 -12.81 -1.12
N THR A 187 10.33 -11.59 -1.44
CA THR A 187 11.75 -11.25 -1.52
C THR A 187 12.22 -10.73 -0.17
N VAL A 188 13.43 -11.10 0.24
CA VAL A 188 14.01 -10.70 1.52
C VAL A 188 15.33 -9.98 1.31
N HIS A 189 15.45 -8.84 1.97
CA HIS A 189 16.68 -8.07 2.07
C HIS A 189 17.10 -8.01 3.53
N LYS A 190 18.36 -8.33 3.79
CA LYS A 190 18.94 -8.39 5.15
C LYS A 190 20.07 -7.39 5.23
N THR A 191 20.05 -6.58 6.27
CA THR A 191 21.14 -5.68 6.62
C THR A 191 21.55 -5.98 8.06
N ALA A 192 22.83 -6.26 8.27
CA ALA A 192 23.41 -6.42 9.59
C ALA A 192 24.53 -5.40 9.74
N SER A 193 24.42 -4.53 10.75
CA SER A 193 25.46 -3.55 11.06
C SER A 193 25.48 -3.27 12.56
N SER A 194 26.67 -3.28 13.14
CA SER A 194 26.91 -2.83 14.52
C SER A 194 27.13 -1.31 14.61
N GLU A 195 27.22 -0.62 13.47
CA GLU A 195 27.53 0.81 13.39
C GLU A 195 26.28 1.67 13.19
N LEU A 196 25.15 1.06 12.83
CA LEU A 196 23.90 1.77 12.56
C LEU A 196 22.94 1.68 13.74
N GLY A 197 22.33 2.81 14.09
CA GLY A 197 21.17 2.83 14.99
C GLY A 197 19.89 2.40 14.27
N TRP A 198 18.85 2.05 15.03
CA TRP A 198 17.55 1.62 14.52
C TRP A 198 16.91 2.61 13.53
N GLY A 199 17.03 3.92 13.76
CA GLY A 199 16.52 4.93 12.83
C GLY A 199 17.12 4.79 11.42
N SER A 200 18.43 4.59 11.32
CA SER A 200 19.11 4.37 10.04
C SER A 200 18.70 3.06 9.37
N PHE A 201 18.44 2.01 10.14
CA PHE A 201 17.87 0.77 9.59
C PHE A 201 16.50 0.99 8.98
N TYR A 202 15.61 1.73 9.66
CA TYR A 202 14.29 2.04 9.13
C TYR A 202 14.36 2.93 7.88
N ASP A 203 15.21 3.94 7.88
CA ASP A 203 15.41 4.81 6.71
C ASP A 203 15.91 4.02 5.49
N GLN A 204 16.90 3.14 5.69
CA GLN A 204 17.42 2.28 4.62
C GLN A 204 16.37 1.29 4.13
N ALA A 205 15.63 0.65 5.04
CA ALA A 205 14.56 -0.29 4.69
C ALA A 205 13.45 0.42 3.89
N ALA A 206 13.04 1.61 4.31
CA ALA A 206 12.04 2.41 3.62
C ALA A 206 12.53 2.88 2.24
N ALA A 207 13.78 3.34 2.14
CA ALA A 207 14.38 3.74 0.87
C ALA A 207 14.47 2.55 -0.10
N HIS A 208 14.91 1.39 0.39
CA HIS A 208 14.98 0.16 -0.39
C HIS A 208 13.60 -0.28 -0.88
N ALA A 209 12.60 -0.29 0.01
CA ALA A 209 11.22 -0.65 -0.34
C ALA A 209 10.62 0.28 -1.42
N ARG A 210 10.97 1.58 -1.41
CA ARG A 210 10.55 2.54 -2.45
C ARG A 210 11.27 2.35 -3.79
N ALA A 211 12.48 1.80 -3.77
CA ALA A 211 13.28 1.56 -4.97
C ALA A 211 12.91 0.24 -5.67
N LEU A 212 12.18 -0.65 -5.01
CA LEU A 212 11.65 -1.85 -5.65
C LEU A 212 10.60 -1.46 -6.71
N PRO A 213 10.65 -2.07 -7.90
CA PRO A 213 9.63 -1.84 -8.92
C PRO A 213 8.24 -2.14 -8.36
N SER A 214 7.25 -1.35 -8.75
CA SER A 214 5.89 -1.60 -8.31
C SER A 214 5.42 -2.95 -8.88
N ALA A 215 4.47 -3.59 -8.20
CA ALA A 215 3.87 -4.82 -8.73
C ALA A 215 3.20 -4.63 -10.11
N ALA A 216 2.94 -3.38 -10.52
CA ALA A 216 2.42 -3.04 -11.84
C ALA A 216 3.51 -3.01 -12.92
N ASP A 217 4.80 -2.85 -12.55
CA ASP A 217 5.93 -2.77 -13.49
C ASP A 217 6.51 -4.15 -13.84
N LEU A 218 6.00 -5.22 -13.23
CA LEU A 218 6.47 -6.60 -13.38
C LEU A 218 5.55 -7.47 -14.28
N VAL A 219 4.71 -6.85 -15.12
CA VAL A 219 3.76 -7.51 -16.02
C VAL A 219 4.16 -7.31 -17.48
#